data_AF-A0A3D4AHY5-F1
#
_entry.id   AF-A0A3D4AHY5-F1
#
_cell.length_a   1.000
_cell.length_b   1.000
_cell.length_c   1.000
_cell.angle_alpha   90.00
_cell.angle_beta   90.00
_cell.angle_gamma   90.00
#
_symmetry.space_group_name_H-M   'P 1'
#
loop_
_entity.id
_entity.type
_entity.pdbx_description
1 polymer ?
#
loop_
_entity_poly.entity_id
_entity_poly.type
_entity_poly.pdbx_seq_one_letter_code
_entity_poly.pdbx_strand_id
1 'polypeptide(L)'
;MSVNLGNKPYQGLMQKKESLAKSKPLPPIVLRDITEALSVEWRYNSNSIEGNTLILQETKLVLQGGITVKRKSLREHFEVVNPHEATD
;
A
#
# COMPACT_ATOMS: atom_id res chain seq x y z
N MET A 1 -4.21 -33.34 -28.22
CA MET A 1 -5.40 -32.67 -27.67
C MET A 1 -4.94 -31.44 -26.92
N SER A 2 -4.84 -30.30 -27.60
CA SER A 2 -4.36 -29.05 -26.99
C SER A 2 -5.48 -28.52 -26.10
N VAL A 3 -5.31 -28.56 -24.78
CA VAL A 3 -6.27 -27.97 -23.85
C VAL A 3 -6.21 -26.45 -24.04
N ASN A 4 -7.22 -25.90 -24.70
CA ASN A 4 -7.45 -24.46 -24.76
C ASN A 4 -7.95 -24.01 -23.39
N LEU A 5 -7.01 -23.72 -22.49
CA LEU A 5 -7.29 -23.01 -21.25
C LEU A 5 -7.58 -21.55 -21.61
N GLY A 6 -8.83 -21.28 -21.99
CA GLY A 6 -9.36 -19.92 -22.07
C GLY A 6 -9.31 -19.28 -20.68
N ASN A 7 -8.14 -18.77 -20.29
CA ASN A 7 -7.85 -18.15 -19.00
C ASN A 7 -8.53 -16.78 -18.88
N LYS A 8 -9.86 -16.75 -18.91
CA LYS A 8 -10.68 -15.54 -18.74
C LYS A 8 -10.47 -14.78 -17.42
N PRO A 9 -10.22 -15.39 -16.23
CA PRO A 9 -10.22 -14.62 -14.98
C PRO A 9 -9.05 -13.63 -14.87
N TYR A 10 -7.94 -13.85 -15.58
CA TYR A 10 -6.74 -13.00 -15.49
C TYR A 10 -6.54 -12.07 -16.68
N GLN A 11 -7.31 -12.25 -17.77
CA GLN A 11 -7.17 -11.43 -18.99
C GLN A 11 -7.33 -9.94 -18.71
N GLY A 12 -8.31 -9.54 -17.90
CA GLY A 12 -8.51 -8.13 -17.53
C GLY A 12 -7.36 -7.55 -16.71
N LEU A 13 -6.76 -8.34 -15.81
CA LEU A 13 -5.59 -7.94 -15.04
C LEU A 13 -4.36 -7.78 -15.94
N MET A 14 -4.15 -8.70 -16.89
CA MET A 14 -3.05 -8.62 -17.84
C MET A 14 -3.18 -7.39 -18.75
N GLN A 15 -4.38 -7.11 -19.26
CA GLN A 15 -4.64 -5.91 -20.07
C GLN A 15 -4.36 -4.61 -19.30
N LYS A 16 -4.75 -4.54 -18.02
CA LYS A 16 -4.45 -3.39 -17.14
C LYS A 16 -2.95 -3.25 -16.89
N LYS A 17 -2.25 -4.37 -16.63
CA LYS A 17 -0.79 -4.39 -16.46
C LYS A 17 -0.07 -3.89 -17.71
N GLU A 18 -0.47 -4.35 -18.89
CA GLU A 18 0.10 -3.91 -20.18
C GLU A 18 -0.16 -2.42 -20.42
N SER A 19 -1.36 -1.94 -20.15
CA SER A 19 -1.71 -0.52 -20.30
C SER A 19 -0.87 0.36 -19.36
N LEU A 20 -0.64 -0.08 -18.12
CA LEU A 20 0.23 0.59 -17.15
C LEU A 20 1.71 0.57 -17.60
N ALA A 21 2.17 -0.52 -18.20
CA ALA A 21 3.53 -0.59 -18.73
C ALA A 21 3.76 0.43 -19.86
N LYS A 22 2.76 0.60 -20.74
CA LYS A 22 2.80 1.55 -21.85
C LYS A 22 2.76 3.02 -21.42
N SER A 23 2.25 3.33 -20.23
CA SER A 23 2.17 4.71 -19.73
C SER A 23 3.44 5.19 -18.99
N LYS A 24 4.47 4.35 -18.87
CA LYS A 24 5.75 4.72 -18.27
C LYS A 24 6.70 5.35 -19.32
N PRO A 25 7.61 6.26 -18.92
CA PRO A 25 7.85 6.74 -17.56
C PRO A 25 6.81 7.78 -17.13
N LEU A 26 6.34 7.65 -15.89
CA LEU A 26 5.50 8.66 -15.26
C LEU A 26 6.37 9.85 -14.81
N PRO A 27 5.84 11.09 -14.79
CA PRO A 27 6.57 12.23 -14.28
C PRO A 27 7.06 11.98 -12.84
N PRO A 28 8.30 12.38 -12.47
CA PRO A 28 8.87 12.10 -11.15
C PRO A 28 8.00 12.58 -9.98
N ILE A 29 7.34 13.73 -10.15
CA ILE A 29 6.42 14.28 -9.15
C ILE A 29 5.21 13.37 -8.93
N VAL A 30 4.61 12.86 -10.02
CA VAL A 30 3.47 11.94 -9.96
C VAL A 30 3.89 10.61 -9.33
N LEU A 31 5.07 10.10 -9.68
CA LEU A 31 5.61 8.88 -9.06
C LEU A 31 5.80 9.04 -7.56
N ARG A 32 6.39 10.15 -7.12
CA ARG A 32 6.58 10.42 -5.70
C ARG A 32 5.25 10.43 -4.95
N ASP A 33 4.25 11.14 -5.46
CA ASP A 33 2.96 11.26 -4.78
C ASP A 33 2.22 9.91 -4.74
N ILE A 34 2.32 9.09 -5.80
CA ILE A 34 1.77 7.72 -5.81
C ILE A 34 2.50 6.83 -4.81
N THR A 35 3.84 6.86 -4.79
CA THR A 35 4.65 6.06 -3.87
C THR A 35 4.36 6.41 -2.41
N GLU A 36 4.25 7.70 -2.10
CA GLU A 36 3.91 8.17 -0.76
C GLU A 36 2.51 7.71 -0.33
N ALA A 37 1.52 7.85 -1.20
CA ALA A 37 0.15 7.38 -0.92
C ALA A 37 0.12 5.85 -0.71
N LEU A 38 0.77 5.08 -1.58
CA LEU A 38 0.84 3.62 -1.46
C LEU A 38 1.58 3.17 -0.21
N SER A 39 2.62 3.89 0.21
CA SER A 39 3.35 3.59 1.44
C SER A 39 2.44 3.69 2.67
N VAL A 40 1.64 4.75 2.77
CA VAL A 40 0.67 4.94 3.87
C VAL A 40 -0.41 3.87 3.85
N GLU A 41 -1.00 3.60 2.68
CA GLU A 41 -2.03 2.58 2.51
C GLU A 41 -1.50 1.18 2.84
N TRP A 42 -0.30 0.85 2.39
CA TRP A 42 0.36 -0.42 2.70
C TRP A 42 0.54 -0.59 4.20
N ARG A 43 1.02 0.45 4.89
CA ARG A 43 1.23 0.45 6.33
C ARG A 43 -0.07 0.28 7.11
N TYR A 44 -1.12 0.96 6.68
CA TYR A 44 -2.44 0.81 7.28
C TYR A 44 -2.96 -0.62 7.09
N ASN A 45 -3.03 -1.10 5.84
CA ASN A 45 -3.63 -2.40 5.53
C ASN A 45 -2.89 -3.58 6.19
N SER A 46 -1.55 -3.57 6.18
CA SER A 46 -0.74 -4.62 6.83
C SER A 46 -0.96 -4.66 8.35
N ASN A 47 -0.77 -3.54 9.04
CA ASN A 47 -0.95 -3.48 10.48
C ASN A 47 -2.41 -3.75 10.90
N SER A 48 -3.40 -3.32 10.12
CA SER A 48 -4.81 -3.61 10.41
C SER A 48 -5.14 -5.10 10.34
N ILE A 49 -4.48 -5.87 9.46
CA ILE A 49 -4.61 -7.34 9.43
C ILE A 49 -4.07 -7.96 10.73
N GLU A 50 -3.04 -7.37 11.32
CA GLU A 50 -2.41 -7.79 12.57
C GLU A 50 -3.13 -7.27 13.84
N GLY A 51 -4.22 -6.50 13.67
CA GLY A 51 -5.06 -6.02 14.76
C GLY A 51 -4.75 -4.60 15.23
N ASN A 52 -3.91 -3.85 14.53
CA ASN A 52 -3.73 -2.43 14.77
C ASN A 52 -5.00 -1.66 14.43
N THR A 53 -5.42 -0.75 15.32
CA THR A 53 -6.72 -0.09 15.23
C THR A 53 -6.64 1.32 14.65
N LEU A 54 -5.45 1.82 14.29
CA LEU A 54 -5.30 3.13 13.64
C LEU A 54 -6.06 3.13 12.32
N ILE A 55 -6.92 4.12 12.10
CA ILE A 55 -7.56 4.31 10.79
C ILE A 55 -6.57 4.94 9.81
N LEU A 56 -6.83 4.84 8.50
CA LEU A 56 -5.94 5.37 7.46
C LEU A 56 -5.46 6.82 7.71
N GLN A 57 -6.37 7.71 8.13
CA GLN A 57 -6.02 9.10 8.44
C GLN A 57 -5.10 9.21 9.66
N GLU A 58 -5.33 8.40 10.69
CA GLU A 58 -4.48 8.34 11.89
C GLU A 58 -3.10 7.80 11.52
N THR A 59 -3.00 6.72 10.74
CA THR A 59 -1.74 6.19 10.20
C THR A 59 -0.97 7.26 9.42
N LYS A 60 -1.66 8.04 8.58
CA LYS A 60 -1.04 9.16 7.84
C LYS A 60 -0.47 10.23 8.79
N LEU A 61 -1.22 10.62 9.82
CA LEU A 61 -0.78 11.61 10.81
C LEU A 61 0.44 11.13 11.61
N VAL A 62 0.47 9.84 11.95
CA VAL A 62 1.61 9.21 12.64
C VAL A 62 2.84 9.19 11.74
N LEU A 63 2.72 8.67 10.51
CA LEU A 63 3.84 8.50 9.58
C LEU A 63 4.44 9.82 9.10
N GLN A 64 3.60 10.75 8.66
CA GLN A 64 4.04 11.96 7.98
C GLN A 64 4.15 13.15 8.93
N GLY A 65 3.27 13.20 9.93
CA GLY A 65 3.23 14.30 10.89
C GLY A 65 4.02 14.04 12.17
N GLY A 66 4.39 12.78 12.46
CA GLY A 66 4.97 12.40 13.75
C GLY A 66 4.01 12.63 14.93
N ILE A 67 2.70 12.65 14.66
CA ILE A 67 1.67 13.01 15.65
C ILE A 67 1.16 11.76 16.36
N THR A 68 1.10 11.80 17.68
CA THR A 68 0.43 10.75 18.47
C THR A 68 -1.08 10.92 18.48
N VAL A 69 -1.80 9.82 18.37
CA VAL A 69 -3.26 9.74 18.35
C VAL A 69 -3.78 9.33 19.73
N LYS A 70 -4.72 10.11 20.26
CA LYS A 70 -5.34 9.86 21.57
C LYS A 70 -6.10 8.53 21.55
N ARG A 71 -6.01 7.76 22.64
CA ARG A 71 -6.66 6.43 22.83
C ARG A 71 -6.09 5.31 21.94
N LYS A 72 -4.91 5.51 21.36
CA LYS A 72 -4.14 4.48 20.65
C LYS A 72 -2.89 4.18 21.44
N SER A 73 -2.48 2.93 21.50
CA SER A 73 -1.29 2.52 22.26
C SER A 73 -0.02 3.00 21.55
N LEU A 74 1.04 3.32 22.31
CA LEU A 74 2.34 3.63 21.70
C LEU A 74 2.85 2.46 20.84
N ARG A 75 2.52 1.23 21.23
CA ARG A 75 2.81 0.03 20.43
C ARG A 75 2.24 0.14 19.02
N GLU A 76 0.95 0.47 18.87
CA GLU A 76 0.32 0.63 17.55
C GLU A 76 1.00 1.72 16.71
N HIS A 77 1.47 2.80 17.33
CA HIS A 77 2.21 3.85 16.63
C HIS A 77 3.57 3.34 16.15
N PHE A 78 4.31 2.64 17.01
CA PHE A 78 5.60 2.07 16.65
C PHE A 78 5.49 0.99 15.59
N GLU A 79 4.44 0.17 15.63
CA GLU A 79 4.11 -0.81 14.60
C GLU A 79 3.81 -0.15 13.25
N VAL A 80 3.35 1.10 13.22
CA VAL A 80 3.16 1.93 12.00
C VAL A 80 4.43 2.68 11.60
N VAL A 81 5.33 3.02 12.51
CA VAL A 81 6.62 3.66 12.15
C VAL A 81 7.67 2.64 11.68
N ASN A 82 7.81 1.52 12.39
CA ASN A 82 8.79 0.47 12.09
C ASN A 82 8.11 -0.81 11.59
N PRO A 83 8.15 -1.12 10.29
CA PRO A 83 7.53 -2.34 9.80
C PRO A 83 8.35 -3.50 10.34
N HIS A 84 7.71 -4.43 11.05
CA HIS A 84 8.36 -5.65 11.53
C HIS A 84 8.91 -6.48 10.35
N GLU A 85 8.31 -6.33 9.17
CA GLU A 85 8.76 -6.89 7.91
C GLU A 85 9.45 -5.77 7.10
N ALA A 86 10.74 -5.57 7.35
CA ALA A 86 11.56 -4.69 6.53
C ALA A 86 11.70 -5.30 5.13
N THR A 87 10.80 -4.93 4.21
CA THR A 87 10.97 -5.16 2.77
C THR A 87 11.70 -3.96 2.19
N ASP A 88 13.01 -3.91 2.41
CA ASP A 88 13.94 -3.11 1.61
C ASP A 88 14.45 -3.91 0.40
#